data_AF-A0A973ENE9-F1
#
_entry.id   AF-A0A973ENE9-F1
#
_cell.length_a   1.000
_cell.length_b   1.000
_cell.length_c   1.000
_cell.angle_alpha   90.00
_cell.angle_beta   90.00
_cell.angle_gamma   90.00
#
_symmetry.space_group_name_H-M   'P 1'
#
loop_
_entity.id
_entity.type
_entity.pdbx_description
1 polymer ?
#
loop_
_entity_poly.entity_id
_entity_poly.type
_entity_poly.pdbx_seq_one_letter_code
_entity_poly.pdbx_strand_id
1 'polypeptide(L)' 'MSDTFEPKIVAFLCNWCAYAGADLAGVARMQYPTNVRLIRLMCTGRINHAFLLNAFRAGADGVMVSG' A
#
# COMPACT_ATOMS: atom_id res chain seq x y z
N MET A 1 -7.07 7.02 -28.72
CA MET A 1 -6.08 6.37 -27.82
C MET A 1 -6.58 6.62 -26.41
N SER A 2 -7.21 5.64 -25.77
CA SER A 2 -7.52 5.77 -24.34
C SER A 2 -6.20 5.62 -23.60
N ASP A 3 -5.65 6.73 -23.11
CA ASP A 3 -4.57 6.67 -22.11
C ASP A 3 -5.11 5.90 -20.91
N THR A 4 -4.76 4.63 -20.79
CA THR A 4 -5.25 3.77 -19.72
C THR A 4 -4.58 4.20 -18.42
N PHE A 5 -5.27 5.03 -17.64
CA PHE A 5 -4.81 5.50 -16.35
C PHE A 5 -4.55 4.31 -15.41
N GLU A 6 -3.29 4.14 -14.98
CA GLU A 6 -2.90 3.15 -13.98
C GLU A 6 -2.68 3.86 -12.62
N PRO A 7 -3.58 3.67 -11.63
CA PRO A 7 -3.53 4.45 -10.40
C PRO A 7 -2.35 4.01 -9.52
N LYS A 8 -1.56 4.96 -9.03
CA LYS A 8 -0.44 4.71 -8.12
C LYS A 8 -0.95 4.62 -6.69
N ILE A 9 -0.91 3.41 -6.12
CA ILE A 9 -1.42 3.17 -4.77
C ILE A 9 -0.25 2.96 -3.81
N VAL A 10 -0.23 3.70 -2.71
CA VAL A 10 0.71 3.49 -1.60
C VAL A 10 -0.01 2.80 -0.46
N ALA A 11 0.48 1.64 -0.02
CA ALA A 11 -0.13 0.87 1.05
C ALA A 11 0.78 0.80 2.27
N PHE A 12 0.31 1.35 3.39
CA PHE A 12 0.97 1.23 4.69
C PHE A 12 0.49 -0.02 5.40
N LEU A 13 1.38 -0.99 5.59
CA LEU A 13 1.08 -2.27 6.21
C LEU A 13 1.80 -2.43 7.55
N CYS A 14 1.08 -2.92 8.57
CA CYS A 14 1.74 -3.35 9.78
C CYS A 14 2.59 -4.60 9.54
N ASN A 15 3.67 -4.73 10.29
CA ASN A 15 4.62 -5.84 10.16
C ASN A 15 4.01 -7.18 10.58
N TRP A 16 3.08 -7.17 11.54
CA TRP A 16 2.61 -8.38 12.21
C TRP A 16 1.47 -9.10 11.49
N CYS A 17 0.47 -8.36 11.01
CA CYS A 17 -0.72 -8.92 10.39
C CYS A 17 -0.73 -8.68 8.88
N ALA A 18 -0.79 -7.41 8.46
CA ALA A 18 -1.04 -7.05 7.07
C ALA A 18 0.14 -7.36 6.13
N TYR A 19 1.38 -7.09 6.56
CA TYR A 19 2.57 -7.42 5.77
C TYR A 19 2.78 -8.93 5.68
N ALA A 20 2.54 -9.67 6.77
CA ALA A 20 2.55 -11.13 6.76
C ALA A 20 1.47 -11.71 5.81
N GLY A 21 0.29 -11.10 5.75
CA GLY A 21 -0.75 -11.45 4.78
C GLY A 21 -0.31 -11.19 3.33
N ALA A 22 0.39 -10.09 3.08
CA ALA A 22 0.97 -9.79 1.76
C ALA A 22 2.06 -10.81 1.37
N ASP A 23 2.90 -11.22 2.32
CA ASP A 23 3.90 -12.26 2.09
C ASP A 23 3.23 -13.62 1.80
N LEU A 24 2.16 -13.96 2.53
CA LEU A 24 1.37 -15.17 2.28
C LEU A 24 0.72 -15.14 0.89
N ALA A 25 0.24 -13.98 0.44
CA ALA A 25 -0.28 -13.81 -0.91
C ALA A 25 0.78 -14.10 -1.98
N GLY A 26 2.03 -13.66 -1.74
CA GLY A 26 3.17 -14.01 -2.58
C GLY A 26 3.48 -15.50 -2.60
N VAL A 27 3.50 -16.15 -1.43
CA VAL A 27 3.72 -17.61 -1.30
C VAL A 27 2.62 -18.41 -2.02
N ALA A 28 1.36 -17.98 -1.89
CA ALA A 28 0.21 -18.57 -2.55
C ALA A 28 0.12 -18.24 -4.05
N ARG A 29 1.05 -17.43 -4.59
CA ARG A 29 1.07 -16.98 -5.99
C ARG A 29 -0.21 -16.27 -6.42
N MET A 30 -0.89 -15.61 -5.48
CA MET A 30 -2.09 -14.82 -5.78
C MET A 30 -1.70 -13.62 -6.65
N GLN A 31 -2.27 -13.56 -7.85
CA GLN A 31 -2.02 -12.45 -8.77
C GLN A 31 -2.83 -11.23 -8.34
N TYR A 32 -2.18 -10.07 -8.38
CA TYR A 32 -2.78 -8.78 -8.11
C TYR A 32 -2.14 -7.73 -9.04
N PRO A 33 -2.78 -6.58 -9.26
CA PRO A 33 -2.22 -5.52 -10.10
C PRO A 33 -0.91 -4.95 -9.53
N THR A 34 0.04 -4.62 -10.40
CA THR A 34 1.40 -4.14 -10.04
C THR A 34 1.47 -2.68 -9.59
N ASN A 35 0.32 -2.03 -9.42
CA ASN A 35 0.20 -0.61 -9.17
C ASN A 35 0.24 -0.24 -7.68
N VAL A 36 0.32 -1.23 -6.79
CA VAL A 36 0.41 -1.06 -5.34
C VAL A 36 1.87 -1.13 -4.88
N ARG A 37 2.31 -0.16 -4.08
CA ARG A 37 3.62 -0.13 -3.43
C ARG A 37 3.48 -0.21 -1.91
N LEU A 38 4.07 -1.25 -1.33
CA LEU A 38 3.97 -1.52 0.10
C LEU A 38 5.03 -0.74 0.90
N ILE A 39 4.61 -0.10 1.99
CA ILE A 39 5.48 0.52 3.01
C ILE A 39 5.24 -0.21 4.32
N ARG A 40 6.30 -0.85 4.84
CA ARG A 40 6.24 -1.60 6.09
C ARG A 40 6.38 -0.69 7.31
N LEU A 41 5.50 -0.88 8.29
CA LEU A 41 5.51 -0.21 9.59
C LEU A 41 5.48 -1.26 10.71
N MET A 42 5.97 -0.96 11.91
CA MET A 42 5.87 -1.92 13.02
C MET A 42 4.41 -2.11 13.50
N CYS A 43 3.59 -1.07 13.44
CA CYS A 43 2.16 -1.11 13.76
C CYS A 43 1.45 0.04 13.04
N THR A 44 0.16 -0.11 12.71
CA THR A 44 -0.67 0.98 12.17
C THR A 44 -0.80 2.15 13.13
N GLY A 45 -0.60 1.94 14.43
CA GLY A 45 -0.54 3.02 15.43
C GLY A 45 0.58 4.05 15.18
N ARG A 46 1.56 3.76 14.32
CA ARG A 46 2.59 4.73 13.90
C ARG A 46 2.06 5.76 12.89
N ILE A 47 0.92 5.49 12.26
CA ILE A 47 0.38 6.34 11.20
C ILE A 47 -0.20 7.62 11.80
N ASN A 48 0.22 8.75 11.23
CA ASN A 48 -0.38 10.05 11.44
C ASN A 48 -0.89 10.56 10.08
N HIS A 49 -1.93 11.40 10.08
CA HIS A 49 -2.45 12.13 8.93
C HIS A 49 -1.36 12.75 8.04
N ALA A 50 -0.27 13.25 8.64
CA ALA A 50 0.87 13.79 7.88
C ALA A 50 1.49 12.77 6.90
N PHE A 51 1.51 11.47 7.22
CA PHE A 51 1.99 10.43 6.31
C PHE A 51 1.06 10.28 5.10
N LEU A 52 -0.26 10.28 5.34
CA LEU A 52 -1.27 10.15 4.29
C LEU A 52 -1.22 11.35 3.35
N LEU A 53 -1.19 12.57 3.92
CA LEU A 53 -1.10 13.81 3.16
C LEU A 53 0.20 13.90 2.36
N ASN A 54 1.32 13.45 2.93
CA ASN A 54 2.59 13.39 2.20
C ASN A 54 2.56 12.38 1.05
N ALA A 55 1.87 11.24 1.21
CA ALA A 55 1.70 10.27 0.13
C ALA A 55 0.89 10.87 -1.04
N PHE A 56 -0.22 11.56 -0.76
CA PHE A 56 -0.98 12.28 -1.79
C PHE A 56 -0.15 13.40 -2.43
N ARG A 57 0.58 14.19 -1.62
CA ARG A 57 1.48 15.24 -2.12
C ARG A 57 2.60 14.68 -3.02
N ALA A 58 3.05 13.46 -2.77
CA ALA A 58 4.05 12.76 -3.58
C ALA A 58 3.49 12.17 -4.88
N GLY A 59 2.19 12.34 -5.17
CA GLY A 59 1.54 11.87 -6.38
C GLY A 59 0.97 10.46 -6.30
N ALA A 60 0.59 10.00 -5.10
CA ALA A 60 -0.26 8.82 -4.96
C ALA A 60 -1.71 9.15 -5.35
N ASP A 61 -2.31 8.30 -6.18
CA ASP A 61 -3.72 8.39 -6.56
C ASP A 61 -4.64 7.73 -5.50
N GLY A 62 -4.05 6.84 -4.70
CA GLY A 62 -4.74 6.19 -3.58
C GLY A 62 -3.77 5.83 -2.46
N VAL A 63 -4.29 5.83 -1.23
CA VAL A 63 -3.56 5.41 -0.04
C VAL A 63 -4.36 4.35 0.71
N MET A 64 -3.73 3.22 0.99
CA MET A 64 -4.30 2.13 1.78
C MET A 64 -3.57 2.03 3.12
N VAL A 65 -4.32 1.76 4.19
CA VAL A 65 -3.78 1.48 5.52
C VAL A 65 -4.39 0.18 6.02
N SER A 66 -3.54 -0.78 6.41
CA SER A 66 -3.99 -2.05 6.97
C SER A 66 -3.08 -2.51 8.10
N GLY A 67 -3.69 -3.02 9.17
CA GLY A 67 -3.05 -3.36 10.43
C GLY A 67 -3.49 -4.69 10.97
#